data_AF-A0A924HGR7-F1
#
_entry.id   AF-A0A924HGR7-F1
#
_cell.length_a   1.000
_cell.length_b   1.000
_cell.length_c   1.000
_cell.angle_alpha   90.00
_cell.angle_beta   90.00
_cell.angle_gamma   90.00
#
_symmetry.space_group_name_H-M   'P 1'
#
loop_
_entity.id
_entity.type
_entity.pdbx_description
1 polymer ?
#
loop_
_entity_poly.entity_id
_entity_poly.type
_entity_poly.pdbx_seq_one_letter_code
_entity_poly.pdbx_strand_id
1 'polypeptide(L)' 'MSKLKRIREQQNLTQEELSEKSAVSVRTIQRIEAGKDPKGYTLR' A
#
# COMPACT_ATOMS: atom_id res chain seq x y z
N MET A 1 11.56 4.44 4.39
CA MET A 1 10.65 3.31 4.69
C MET A 1 9.33 3.87 5.20
N SER A 2 8.23 3.66 4.49
CA SER A 2 6.90 4.08 4.93
C SER A 2 6.43 3.31 6.17
N LYS A 3 5.49 3.89 6.92
CA LYS A 3 4.90 3.25 8.11
C LYS A 3 4.24 1.91 7.75
N LEU A 4 3.56 1.83 6.61
CA LEU A 4 2.94 0.60 6.12
C LEU A 4 3.98 -0.49 5.86
N LYS A 5 5.08 -0.17 5.19
CA LYS A 5 6.15 -1.13 4.89
C LYS A 5 6.78 -1.71 6.16
N ARG A 6 7.00 -0.89 7.18
CA ARG A 6 7.52 -1.36 8.48
C ARG A 6 6.57 -2.35 9.16
N ILE A 7 5.28 -2.05 9.19
CA ILE A 7 4.27 -2.92 9.80
C ILE A 7 4.15 -4.23 9.01
N ARG A 8 4.19 -4.16 7.67
CA ARG A 8 4.14 -5.33 6.79
C ARG A 8 5.35 -6.26 7.02
N GLU A 9 6.55 -5.69 7.10
CA GLU A 9 7.79 -6.44 7.38
C GLU A 9 7.78 -7.03 8.80
N GLN A 10 7.26 -6.31 9.81
CA GLN A 10 7.09 -6.84 11.16
C GLN A 10 6.12 -8.03 11.21
N GLN A 11 5.12 -8.06 10.33
CA GLN A 11 4.18 -9.16 10.20
C GLN A 11 4.66 -10.27 9.24
N ASN A 12 5.87 -10.14 8.67
CA ASN A 12 6.43 -11.04 7.66
C ASN A 12 5.49 -11.27 6.46
N LEU A 13 4.74 -10.25 6.04
CA LEU A 13 3.80 -10.34 4.93
C LEU A 13 4.42 -9.86 3.62
N THR A 14 4.10 -10.50 2.50
CA THR A 14 4.35 -9.90 1.16
C THR A 14 3.29 -8.84 0.83
N GLN A 15 3.51 -8.08 -0.24
CA GLN A 15 2.50 -7.13 -0.70
C GLN A 15 1.26 -7.85 -1.25
N GLU A 16 1.40 -9.06 -1.82
CA GLU A 16 0.26 -9.88 -2.25
C GLU A 16 -0.55 -10.39 -1.05
N GLU A 17 0.12 -10.92 -0.03
CA GLU A 17 -0.57 -11.42 1.18
C GLU A 17 -1.28 -10.31 1.93
N LEU A 18 -0.66 -9.13 2.03
CA LEU A 18 -1.31 -7.96 2.60
C LEU A 18 -2.52 -7.53 1.74
N SER A 19 -2.40 -7.60 0.41
CA SER A 19 -3.47 -7.28 -0.53
C SER A 19 -4.68 -8.19 -0.34
N GLU A 20 -4.47 -9.50 -0.24
CA GLU A 20 -5.52 -10.48 0.01
C GLU A 20 -6.19 -10.27 1.38
N LYS A 21 -5.40 -10.10 2.44
CA LYS A 21 -5.91 -9.92 3.82
C LYS A 21 -6.69 -8.63 4.02
N SER A 22 -6.28 -7.55 3.36
CA SER A 22 -6.91 -6.23 3.50
C SER A 22 -7.93 -5.92 2.41
N ALA A 23 -8.11 -6.80 1.42
CA ALA A 23 -8.91 -6.57 0.22
C ALA A 23 -8.54 -5.27 -0.53
N VAL A 24 -7.28 -4.85 -0.42
CA VAL A 24 -6.74 -3.64 -1.05
C VAL A 24 -5.77 -4.07 -2.14
N SER A 25 -5.89 -3.53 -3.35
CA SER A 25 -4.97 -3.91 -4.43
C SER A 25 -3.49 -3.70 -4.07
N VAL A 26 -2.64 -4.62 -4.52
CA VAL A 26 -1.16 -4.52 -4.42
C VAL A 26 -0.67 -3.13 -4.88
N ARG A 27 -1.26 -2.59 -5.95
CA ARG A 27 -0.90 -1.27 -6.50
C ARG A 27 -1.21 -0.12 -5.53
N THR A 28 -2.28 -0.23 -4.75
CA THR A 28 -2.61 0.74 -3.69
C THR A 28 -1.61 0.64 -2.55
N ILE A 29 -1.26 -0.59 -2.12
CA ILE A 29 -0.23 -0.83 -1.10
C ILE A 29 1.10 -0.22 -1.53
N GLN A 30 1.54 -0.49 -2.77
CA GLN A 30 2.76 0.09 -3.33
C GLN A 30 2.73 1.62 -3.35
N ARG A 31 1.60 2.24 -3.69
CA ARG A 31 1.46 3.70 -3.68
C ARG A 31 1.56 4.30 -2.27
N ILE A 32 0.90 3.67 -1.30
CA ILE A 32 1.00 4.04 0.11
C ILE A 32 2.45 3.85 0.59
N GLU A 33 3.09 2.75 0.19
CA GLU A 33 4.46 2.45 0.60
C GLU A 33 5.49 3.39 -0.04
N ALA A 34 5.23 3.86 -1.26
CA ALA A 34 6.04 4.81 -2.01
C ALA A 34 5.80 6.28 -1.60
N GLY A 35 4.85 6.56 -0.70
CA GLY A 35 4.54 7.92 -0.25
C GLY A 35 3.93 8.80 -1.34
N LYS A 36 3.31 8.21 -2.38
CA LYS A 36 2.57 8.96 -3.39
C LYS A 36 1.14 9.15 -2.91
N ASP A 37 0.84 10.32 -2.36
CA ASP A 37 -0.53 10.75 -2.15
C ASP A 37 -1.33 10.60 -3.46
N PRO A 38 -2.54 10.01 -3.44
CA PRO A 38 -3.45 10.13 -4.54
C PRO A 38 -3.61 11.60 -4.89
N LYS A 39 -3.09 12.01 -6.05
CA LYS A 39 -3.51 13.26 -6.68
C LYS A 39 -4.98 13.07 -7.04
N GLY A 40 -5.86 13.43 -6.12
CA GLY A 40 -7.28 13.57 -6.36
C GLY A 40 -7.49 14.75 -7.29
N TYR A 41 -7.26 14.56 -8.58
CA TYR A 41 -7.68 15.51 -9.61
C TYR A 41 -8.02 14.73 -10.86
N THR A 42 -9.29 14.35 -10.96
CA THR A 42 -9.93 14.23 -12.26
C THR A 42 -11.35 14.78 -12.14
N LEU A 43 -11.42 16.11 -12.25
CA LEU A 43 -12.58 16.80 -12.82
C LEU A 43 -12.08 17.40 -14.14
N ARG A 44 -12.38 16.72 -15.24
CA ARG A 44 -12.51 17.29 -16.58
C ARG A 44 -13.66 16.59 -17.28
#